data_AF-A0A951TDL2-F1
#
_entry.id   AF-A0A951TDL2-F1
#
_cell.length_a   1.000
_cell.length_b   1.000
_cell.length_c   1.000
_cell.angle_alpha   90.00
_cell.angle_beta   90.00
_cell.angle_gamma   90.00
#
_symmetry.space_group_name_H-M   'P 1'
#
loop_
_entity.id
_entity.type
_entity.pdbx_description
1 polymer ?
#
loop_
_entity_poly.entity_id
_entity_poly.type
_entity_poly.pdbx_seq_one_letter_code
_entity_poly.pdbx_strand_id
1 'polypeptide(L)'
;MAYGFCLSLNKNADAFNLELVDKENVSLGKSMHVAFGDVKGVFTVKSFDGRFDPSAFVHEMPPDVVPVVLEFFDGEIMAGYASPKYAQETRFFFYPDDTNGNNISVLVERSALVAAMTPKEHKRKLHQEFEAFLANHVQRPNETKTEMEGDFYFDKGNYFKALKHYREVEESGEPSSRLQRKVCATLYNVAVCHIRKHDYDRAIRYMEMVLARDPNHESALKRLSQLREHVSKRKVQ
;
A
#
# COMPACT_ATOMS: atom_id res chain seq x y z
N MET A 1 5.82 -14.91 -4.08
CA MET A 1 4.59 -14.97 -3.25
C MET A 1 3.88 -16.25 -3.62
N ALA A 2 3.53 -17.07 -2.63
CA ALA A 2 2.81 -18.33 -2.82
C ALA A 2 1.36 -18.17 -2.33
N TYR A 3 0.43 -18.88 -2.96
CA TYR A 3 -0.99 -18.88 -2.60
C TYR A 3 -1.36 -20.29 -2.16
N GLY A 4 -2.29 -20.41 -1.21
CA GLY A 4 -2.65 -21.70 -0.69
C GLY A 4 -3.54 -21.66 0.53
N PHE A 5 -3.88 -22.86 1.00
CA PHE A 5 -4.62 -23.07 2.22
C PHE A 5 -3.73 -23.68 3.29
N CYS A 6 -3.90 -23.21 4.51
CA CYS A 6 -3.27 -23.80 5.68
C CYS A 6 -4.36 -24.49 6.50
N LEU A 7 -4.32 -25.82 6.55
CA LEU A 7 -5.32 -26.62 7.28
C LEU A 7 -5.23 -26.46 8.80
N SER A 8 -4.03 -26.15 9.31
CA SER A 8 -3.74 -25.98 10.73
C SER A 8 -2.76 -24.82 10.93
N LEU A 9 -3.28 -23.61 11.13
CA LEU A 9 -2.45 -22.44 11.40
C LEU A 9 -2.30 -22.24 12.90
N ASN A 10 -1.23 -22.75 13.48
CA ASN A 10 -0.88 -22.52 14.87
C ASN A 10 0.09 -21.34 14.99
N LYS A 11 -0.38 -20.19 15.48
CA LYS A 11 0.45 -18.99 15.66
C LYS A 11 1.59 -19.14 16.67
N ASN A 12 1.62 -20.21 17.47
CA ASN A 12 2.69 -20.48 18.43
C ASN A 12 3.71 -21.51 17.92
N ALA A 13 3.49 -22.14 16.75
CA ALA A 13 4.45 -23.05 16.14
C ALA A 13 5.57 -22.29 15.40
N ASP A 14 6.69 -22.91 15.09
CA ASP A 14 7.78 -22.26 14.35
C ASP A 14 7.54 -22.14 12.84
N ALA A 15 6.67 -23.00 12.32
CA ALA A 15 6.38 -23.12 10.89
C ALA A 15 4.94 -23.61 10.66
N PHE A 16 4.50 -23.51 9.40
CA PHE A 16 3.21 -24.02 8.94
C PHE A 16 3.35 -24.69 7.56
N ASN A 17 2.36 -25.48 7.19
CA ASN A 17 2.28 -26.10 5.87
C ASN A 17 1.21 -25.40 5.03
N LEU A 18 1.58 -25.05 3.80
CA LEU A 18 0.71 -24.40 2.83
C LEU A 18 0.45 -25.35 1.66
N GLU A 19 -0.81 -25.74 1.48
CA GLU A 19 -1.26 -26.47 0.29
C GLU A 19 -1.39 -25.49 -0.87
N LEU A 20 -0.56 -25.65 -1.89
CA LEU A 20 -0.39 -24.66 -2.94
C LEU A 20 -1.53 -24.68 -3.95
N VAL A 21 -1.98 -23.48 -4.31
CA VAL A 21 -2.96 -23.24 -5.37
C VAL A 21 -2.45 -22.16 -6.34
N ASP A 22 -3.01 -22.13 -7.55
CA ASP A 22 -2.87 -20.98 -8.44
C ASP A 22 -3.81 -19.82 -8.05
N LYS A 23 -3.82 -18.75 -8.85
CA LYS A 23 -4.60 -17.54 -8.56
C LYS A 23 -6.10 -17.76 -8.71
N GLU A 24 -6.48 -18.77 -9.49
CA GLU A 24 -7.83 -19.21 -9.78
C GLU A 24 -8.32 -20.26 -8.77
N ASN A 25 -7.55 -20.49 -7.70
CA ASN A 25 -7.85 -21.40 -6.61
C ASN A 25 -7.82 -22.89 -7.01
N VAL A 26 -7.08 -23.24 -8.06
CA VAL A 26 -6.89 -24.63 -8.49
C VAL A 26 -5.67 -25.21 -7.77
N SER A 27 -5.85 -26.41 -7.19
CA SER A 27 -4.78 -27.12 -6.50
C SER A 27 -3.62 -27.44 -7.44
N LEU A 28 -2.40 -27.16 -6.97
CA LEU A 28 -1.17 -27.54 -7.66
C LEU A 28 -0.66 -28.93 -7.25
N GLY A 29 -1.37 -29.64 -6.36
CA GLY A 29 -0.97 -30.95 -5.83
C GLY A 29 0.37 -30.95 -5.09
N LYS A 30 0.77 -29.79 -4.56
CA LYS A 30 2.04 -29.59 -3.87
C LYS A 30 1.80 -28.88 -2.54
N SER A 31 2.59 -29.25 -1.55
CA SER A 31 2.61 -28.59 -0.23
C SER A 31 3.96 -27.92 -0.02
N MET A 32 3.97 -26.80 0.69
CA MET A 32 5.17 -26.05 1.03
C MET A 32 5.24 -25.87 2.54
N HIS A 33 6.37 -26.26 3.13
CA HIS A 33 6.69 -25.96 4.52
C HIS A 33 7.30 -24.57 4.60
N VAL A 34 6.75 -23.70 5.46
CA VAL A 34 7.16 -22.30 5.59
C VAL A 34 7.46 -21.99 7.04
N ALA A 35 8.69 -21.61 7.35
CA ALA A 35 9.04 -21.07 8.65
C ALA A 35 8.48 -19.65 8.79
N PHE A 36 7.91 -19.34 9.95
CA PHE A 36 7.36 -18.00 10.17
C PHE A 36 8.44 -16.92 10.11
N GLY A 37 9.66 -17.22 10.56
CA GLY A 37 10.79 -16.28 10.50
C GLY A 37 11.22 -15.88 9.09
N ASP A 38 10.79 -16.62 8.05
CA ASP A 38 11.12 -16.32 6.65
C ASP A 38 10.07 -15.41 5.98
N VAL A 39 9.00 -15.04 6.69
CA VAL A 39 7.90 -14.25 6.15
C VAL A 39 7.55 -13.08 7.08
N LYS A 40 7.02 -11.99 6.50
CA LYS A 40 6.48 -10.89 7.32
C LYS A 40 5.14 -11.18 7.98
N GLY A 41 4.42 -12.14 7.42
CA GLY A 41 3.13 -12.57 7.92
C GLY A 41 2.38 -13.41 6.90
N VAL A 42 1.31 -14.04 7.39
CA VAL A 42 0.36 -14.79 6.56
C VAL A 42 -0.84 -13.91 6.31
N PHE A 43 -1.08 -13.57 5.05
CA PHE A 43 -2.15 -12.67 4.63
C PHE A 43 -3.39 -13.48 4.29
N THR A 44 -4.45 -13.28 5.07
CA THR A 44 -5.78 -13.76 4.73
C THR A 44 -6.38 -12.77 3.74
N VAL A 45 -6.72 -13.24 2.55
CA VAL A 45 -7.17 -12.40 1.44
C VAL A 45 -8.58 -12.77 1.01
N LYS A 46 -9.31 -11.79 0.45
CA LYS A 46 -10.63 -11.98 -0.15
C LYS A 46 -10.55 -12.80 -1.45
N SER A 47 -9.43 -12.68 -2.16
CA SER A 47 -9.12 -13.38 -3.41
C SER A 47 -7.61 -13.53 -3.61
N PHE A 48 -7.13 -14.57 -4.30
CA PHE A 48 -5.70 -14.72 -4.59
C PHE A 48 -5.20 -13.86 -5.76
N ASP A 49 -6.11 -13.48 -6.67
CA ASP A 49 -5.81 -12.62 -7.81
C ASP A 49 -6.03 -11.12 -7.54
N GLY A 50 -6.60 -10.78 -6.38
CA GLY A 50 -6.93 -9.42 -5.97
C GLY A 50 -8.30 -8.92 -6.45
N ARG A 51 -9.08 -9.75 -7.14
CA ARG A 51 -10.42 -9.42 -7.64
C ARG A 51 -11.48 -10.06 -6.78
N PHE A 52 -12.31 -9.21 -6.19
CA PHE A 52 -13.40 -9.61 -5.34
C PHE A 52 -14.51 -8.58 -5.41
N ASP A 53 -15.74 -8.99 -5.17
CA ASP A 53 -16.85 -8.07 -4.93
C ASP A 53 -16.76 -7.57 -3.48
N PRO A 54 -16.49 -6.28 -3.23
CA PRO A 54 -16.39 -5.76 -1.87
C PRO A 54 -17.69 -5.95 -1.07
N SER A 55 -18.85 -6.00 -1.73
CA SER A 55 -20.15 -6.17 -1.07
C SER A 55 -20.35 -7.59 -0.51
N ALA A 56 -19.61 -8.58 -1.03
CA ALA A 56 -19.63 -9.95 -0.54
C ALA A 56 -18.84 -10.17 0.76
N PHE A 57 -18.07 -9.17 1.20
CA PHE A 57 -17.21 -9.26 2.39
C PHE A 57 -17.63 -8.23 3.43
N VAL A 58 -18.29 -8.70 4.49
CA VAL A 58 -18.58 -7.87 5.67
C VAL A 58 -17.29 -7.75 6.49
N HIS A 59 -16.85 -6.51 6.72
CA HIS A 59 -15.68 -6.24 7.56
C HIS A 59 -16.08 -6.25 9.03
N GLU A 60 -16.10 -7.44 9.63
CA GLU A 60 -16.33 -7.59 11.07
C GLU A 60 -15.02 -7.43 11.83
N MET A 61 -14.97 -6.43 12.71
CA MET A 61 -13.85 -6.27 13.64
C MET A 61 -14.05 -7.16 14.87
N PRO A 62 -13.01 -7.88 15.31
CA PRO A 62 -13.07 -8.56 16.59
C PRO A 62 -13.37 -7.57 17.72
N PRO A 63 -14.03 -8.03 18.80
CA PRO A 63 -14.15 -7.23 20.01
C PRO A 63 -12.76 -6.93 20.59
N ASP A 64 -12.65 -5.85 21.35
CA ASP A 64 -11.46 -5.48 22.12
C ASP A 64 -10.18 -5.36 21.29
N VAL A 65 -10.23 -4.63 20.18
CA VAL A 65 -9.05 -4.28 19.38
C VAL A 65 -8.62 -2.83 19.60
N VAL A 66 -7.31 -2.57 19.45
CA VAL A 66 -6.71 -1.23 19.55
C VAL A 66 -6.07 -0.84 18.23
N PRO A 67 -6.08 0.45 17.86
CA PRO A 67 -5.47 0.90 16.62
C PRO A 67 -3.94 0.84 16.72
N VAL A 68 -3.30 0.36 15.65
CA VAL A 68 -1.86 0.20 15.55
C VAL A 68 -1.38 0.54 14.14
N VAL A 69 -0.19 1.12 14.07
CA VAL A 69 0.57 1.34 12.83
C VAL A 69 1.80 0.45 12.87
N LEU A 70 1.90 -0.45 11.91
CA LEU A 70 3.00 -1.38 11.74
C LEU A 70 3.94 -0.85 10.66
N GLU A 71 5.24 -0.89 10.93
CA GLU A 71 6.32 -0.56 9.99
C GLU A 71 7.20 -1.78 9.84
N PHE A 72 7.30 -2.29 8.62
CA PHE A 72 8.05 -3.50 8.27
C PHE A 72 9.46 -3.16 7.77
N PHE A 73 10.38 -4.13 7.82
CA PHE A 73 11.76 -3.94 7.34
C PHE A 73 11.89 -3.62 5.85
N ASP A 74 10.88 -3.99 5.04
CA ASP A 74 10.81 -3.63 3.62
C ASP A 74 10.30 -2.20 3.37
N GLY A 75 10.03 -1.43 4.45
CA GLY A 75 9.51 -0.07 4.40
C GLY A 75 7.99 0.01 4.25
N GLU A 76 7.28 -1.13 4.18
CA GLU A 76 5.82 -1.12 4.17
C GLU A 76 5.27 -0.60 5.51
N ILE A 77 4.28 0.28 5.43
CA ILE A 77 3.55 0.79 6.59
C ILE A 77 2.09 0.40 6.45
N MET A 78 1.55 -0.28 7.47
CA MET A 78 0.15 -0.68 7.53
C MET A 78 -0.53 -0.07 8.76
N ALA A 79 -1.68 0.56 8.57
CA ALA A 79 -2.54 1.01 9.66
C ALA A 79 -3.75 0.08 9.79
N GLY A 80 -4.22 -0.11 11.02
CA GLY A 80 -5.27 -1.07 11.32
C GLY A 80 -5.40 -1.32 12.81
N TYR A 81 -5.83 -2.53 13.15
CA TYR A 81 -6.21 -2.90 14.50
C TYR A 81 -5.57 -4.22 14.93
N ALA A 82 -5.28 -4.37 16.21
CA ALA A 82 -4.79 -5.61 16.80
C ALA A 82 -5.27 -5.77 18.25
N SER A 83 -5.06 -6.95 18.84
CA SER A 83 -5.29 -7.19 20.29
C SER A 83 -4.47 -6.21 21.14
N PRO A 84 -4.96 -5.70 22.29
CA PRO A 84 -4.20 -4.87 23.22
C PRO A 84 -2.86 -5.48 23.67
N LYS A 85 -2.76 -6.81 23.65
CA LYS A 85 -1.55 -7.55 24.04
C LYS A 85 -0.59 -7.78 22.86
N TYR A 86 -0.90 -7.27 21.67
CA TYR A 86 -0.15 -7.57 20.44
C TYR A 86 1.35 -7.45 20.68
N ALA A 87 1.81 -6.37 21.32
CA ALA A 87 3.21 -6.04 21.59
C ALA A 87 4.01 -7.13 22.33
N GLN A 88 3.34 -8.02 23.06
CA GLN A 88 3.93 -9.10 23.86
C GLN A 88 3.95 -10.45 23.11
N GLU A 89 3.25 -10.54 21.98
CA GLU A 89 3.10 -11.78 21.22
C GLU A 89 4.13 -11.85 20.09
N THR A 90 4.80 -13.00 19.93
CA THR A 90 5.68 -13.26 18.77
C THR A 90 4.91 -13.11 17.45
N ARG A 91 3.65 -13.56 17.43
CA ARG A 91 2.74 -13.42 16.30
C ARG A 91 1.38 -12.99 16.78
N PHE A 92 0.78 -12.04 16.08
CA PHE A 92 -0.52 -11.51 16.42
C PHE A 92 -1.34 -11.26 15.15
N PHE A 93 -2.66 -11.36 15.30
CA PHE A 93 -3.57 -10.98 14.23
C PHE A 93 -3.66 -9.46 14.15
N PHE A 94 -3.53 -8.96 12.93
CA PHE A 94 -3.68 -7.57 12.56
C PHE A 94 -4.79 -7.46 11.51
N TYR A 95 -5.60 -6.43 11.64
CA TYR A 95 -6.77 -6.18 10.80
C TYR A 95 -6.59 -4.82 10.12
N PRO A 96 -6.21 -4.76 8.84
CA PRO A 96 -5.99 -3.50 8.14
C PRO A 96 -7.24 -2.61 8.12
N ASP A 97 -7.05 -1.29 8.23
CA ASP A 97 -8.15 -0.30 8.12
C ASP A 97 -8.59 -0.03 6.67
N ASP A 98 -7.83 -0.49 5.67
CA ASP A 98 -8.17 -0.42 4.25
C ASP A 98 -9.28 -1.42 3.90
N THR A 99 -10.53 -1.01 4.11
CA THR A 99 -11.72 -1.82 3.79
C THR A 99 -11.86 -2.14 2.30
N ASN A 100 -11.27 -1.31 1.43
CA ASN A 100 -11.23 -1.52 -0.01
C ASN A 100 -10.09 -2.45 -0.45
N GLY A 101 -9.18 -2.78 0.47
CA GLY A 101 -8.06 -3.68 0.22
C GLY A 101 -8.50 -5.14 0.08
N ASN A 102 -7.62 -5.95 -0.51
CA ASN A 102 -7.82 -7.40 -0.64
C ASN A 102 -7.54 -8.17 0.66
N ASN A 103 -6.87 -7.54 1.63
CA ASN A 103 -6.49 -8.18 2.88
C ASN A 103 -7.64 -8.12 3.88
N ILE A 104 -8.03 -9.28 4.42
CA ILE A 104 -9.01 -9.41 5.51
C ILE A 104 -8.30 -9.28 6.86
N SER A 105 -7.23 -10.04 7.03
CA SER A 105 -6.39 -10.03 8.22
C SER A 105 -4.98 -10.48 7.87
N VAL A 106 -4.03 -10.19 8.75
CA VAL A 106 -2.64 -10.62 8.64
C VAL A 106 -2.24 -11.25 9.95
N LEU A 107 -1.78 -12.49 9.93
CA LEU A 107 -1.02 -13.04 11.05
C LEU A 107 0.41 -12.51 10.93
N VAL A 108 0.72 -11.46 11.66
CA VAL A 108 2.00 -10.74 11.57
C VAL A 108 3.08 -11.50 12.33
N GLU A 109 4.25 -11.63 11.73
CA GLU A 109 5.47 -12.08 12.39
C GLU A 109 6.19 -10.87 12.99
N ARG A 110 6.28 -10.78 14.33
CA ARG A 110 6.85 -9.62 15.03
C ARG A 110 8.29 -9.35 14.60
N SER A 111 9.07 -10.41 14.35
CA SER A 111 10.48 -10.28 13.95
C SER A 111 10.66 -9.61 12.57
N ALA A 112 9.59 -9.42 11.78
CA ALA A 112 9.62 -8.68 10.53
C ALA A 112 9.31 -7.17 10.68
N LEU A 113 9.03 -6.70 11.90
CA LEU A 113 8.69 -5.31 12.17
C LEU A 113 9.93 -4.51 12.58
N VAL A 114 10.04 -3.31 12.02
CA VAL A 114 10.90 -2.24 12.55
C VAL A 114 10.24 -1.64 13.78
N ALA A 115 8.94 -1.37 13.71
CA ALA A 115 8.19 -0.75 14.79
C ALA A 115 6.69 -1.13 14.73
N ALA A 116 6.07 -1.13 15.90
CA ALA A 116 4.63 -1.15 16.03
C ALA A 116 4.23 -0.05 17.00
N MET A 117 3.44 0.91 16.51
CA MET A 117 3.18 2.19 17.17
C MET A 117 1.69 2.43 17.28
N THR A 118 1.27 3.21 18.28
CA THR A 118 -0.06 3.83 18.23
C THR A 118 -0.12 4.88 17.11
N PRO A 119 -1.32 5.22 16.58
CA PRO A 119 -1.45 6.30 15.60
C PRO A 119 -0.89 7.64 16.07
N LYS A 120 -0.97 7.92 17.38
CA LYS A 120 -0.42 9.14 17.99
C LYS A 120 1.11 9.15 17.94
N GLU A 121 1.75 8.03 18.26
CA GLU A 121 3.21 7.89 18.19
C GLU A 121 3.70 7.98 16.75
N HIS A 122 3.03 7.30 15.82
CA HIS A 122 3.36 7.39 14.40
C HIS A 122 3.21 8.83 13.87
N LYS A 123 2.15 9.55 14.24
CA LYS A 123 1.99 10.98 13.90
C LYS A 123 3.12 11.84 14.47
N ARG A 124 3.53 11.58 15.71
CA ARG A 124 4.66 12.29 16.35
C ARG A 124 5.98 11.98 15.62
N LYS A 125 6.23 10.73 15.25
CA LYS A 125 7.40 10.32 14.45
C LYS A 125 7.42 11.06 13.12
N LEU A 126 6.32 11.04 12.37
CA LEU A 126 6.22 11.76 11.09
C LEU A 126 6.46 13.27 11.25
N HIS A 127 5.94 13.87 12.32
CA HIS A 127 6.20 15.29 12.59
C HIS A 127 7.69 15.57 12.84
N GLN A 128 8.36 14.75 13.66
CA GLN A 128 9.79 14.90 13.92
C GLN A 128 10.64 14.68 12.65
N GLU A 129 10.29 13.68 11.84
CA GLU A 129 10.94 13.43 10.55
C GLU A 129 10.75 14.60 9.58
N PHE A 130 9.56 15.20 9.57
CA PHE A 130 9.28 16.36 8.72
C PHE A 130 10.05 17.61 9.17
N GLU A 131 10.13 17.89 10.48
CA GLU A 131 10.95 18.98 10.99
C GLU A 131 12.44 18.77 10.68
N ALA A 132 12.93 17.53 10.78
CA ALA A 132 14.30 17.18 10.38
C ALA A 132 14.53 17.32 8.87
N PHE A 133 13.52 17.00 8.05
CA PHE A 133 13.53 17.24 6.61
C PHE A 133 13.65 18.75 6.32
N LEU A 134 12.81 19.59 6.96
CA LEU A 134 12.85 21.04 6.81
C LEU A 134 14.20 21.64 7.21
N ALA A 135 14.83 21.14 8.28
CA ALA A 135 16.12 21.62 8.75
C ALA A 135 17.26 21.43 7.72
N ASN A 136 17.14 20.41 6.86
CA ASN A 136 18.13 20.10 5.81
C ASN A 136 17.69 20.61 4.42
N HIS A 137 16.46 21.12 4.30
CA HIS A 137 15.88 21.51 3.02
C HIS A 137 16.25 22.95 2.66
N VAL A 138 16.83 23.14 1.47
CA VAL A 138 17.10 24.47 0.94
C VAL A 138 15.84 25.00 0.26
N GLN A 139 15.15 25.91 0.96
CA GLN A 139 13.91 26.50 0.46
C GLN A 139 14.14 27.24 -0.87
N ARG A 140 13.32 26.91 -1.87
CA ARG A 140 13.34 27.55 -3.18
C ARG A 140 12.42 28.76 -3.24
N PRO A 141 12.63 29.70 -4.16
CA PRO A 141 11.71 30.82 -4.37
C PRO A 141 10.28 30.31 -4.62
N ASN A 142 9.30 30.91 -3.93
CA ASN A 142 7.88 30.57 -4.00
C ASN A 142 7.53 29.12 -3.60
N GLU A 143 8.43 28.41 -2.92
CA GLU A 143 8.15 27.08 -2.37
C GLU A 143 7.43 27.22 -1.02
N THR A 144 6.19 26.73 -0.98
CA THR A 144 5.35 26.79 0.21
C THR A 144 5.66 25.62 1.14
N LYS A 145 5.29 25.76 2.42
CA LYS A 145 5.37 24.65 3.38
C LYS A 145 4.56 23.43 2.92
N THR A 146 3.37 23.65 2.37
CA THR A 146 2.53 22.58 1.82
C THR A 146 3.22 21.87 0.65
N GLU A 147 3.95 22.59 -0.20
CA GLU A 147 4.74 21.95 -1.25
C GLU A 147 5.86 21.08 -0.67
N MET A 148 6.52 21.54 0.39
CA MET A 148 7.54 20.77 1.10
C MET A 148 6.96 19.55 1.81
N GLU A 149 5.73 19.62 2.33
CA GLU A 149 5.00 18.44 2.83
C GLU A 149 4.76 17.42 1.70
N GLY A 150 4.42 17.91 0.51
CA GLY A 150 4.34 17.09 -0.70
C GLY A 150 5.65 16.38 -1.02
N ASP A 151 6.78 17.10 -1.00
CA ASP A 151 8.12 16.56 -1.23
C ASP A 151 8.46 15.49 -0.19
N PHE A 152 8.23 15.78 1.09
CA PHE A 152 8.46 14.84 2.19
C PHE A 152 7.70 13.52 2.00
N TYR A 153 6.41 13.59 1.65
CA TYR A 153 5.63 12.37 1.39
C TYR A 153 6.03 11.68 0.10
N PHE A 154 6.50 12.42 -0.91
CA PHE A 154 7.01 11.85 -2.15
C PHE A 154 8.27 11.02 -1.89
N ASP A 155 9.22 11.55 -1.11
CA ASP A 155 10.46 10.87 -0.73
C ASP A 155 10.19 9.61 0.12
N LYS A 156 9.14 9.65 0.94
CA LYS A 156 8.63 8.48 1.70
C LYS A 156 7.86 7.48 0.83
N GLY A 157 7.69 7.72 -0.47
CA GLY A 157 6.94 6.86 -1.38
C GLY A 157 5.41 6.91 -1.18
N ASN A 158 4.90 7.81 -0.33
CA ASN A 158 3.47 8.01 -0.12
C ASN A 158 2.91 9.00 -1.16
N TYR A 159 2.87 8.55 -2.42
CA TYR A 159 2.48 9.39 -3.55
C TYR A 159 1.04 9.90 -3.47
N PHE A 160 0.13 9.21 -2.77
CA PHE A 160 -1.24 9.69 -2.56
C PHE A 160 -1.28 10.94 -1.68
N LYS A 161 -0.58 10.93 -0.54
CA LYS A 161 -0.47 12.10 0.33
C LYS A 161 0.32 13.22 -0.35
N ALA A 162 1.41 12.88 -1.04
CA ALA A 162 2.17 13.85 -1.83
C ALA A 162 1.30 14.57 -2.85
N LEU A 163 0.50 13.81 -3.63
CA LEU A 163 -0.41 14.37 -4.62
C LEU A 163 -1.47 15.28 -3.99
N LYS A 164 -1.99 14.92 -2.81
CA LYS A 164 -2.93 15.76 -2.06
C LYS A 164 -2.30 17.12 -1.76
N HIS A 165 -1.13 17.14 -1.15
CA HIS A 165 -0.44 18.39 -0.81
C HIS A 165 -0.09 19.21 -2.05
N TYR A 166 0.41 18.60 -3.12
CA TYR A 166 0.71 19.36 -4.34
C TYR A 166 -0.54 19.97 -4.98
N ARG A 167 -1.68 19.26 -4.97
CA ARG A 167 -2.96 19.80 -5.46
C ARG A 167 -3.45 20.96 -4.60
N GLU A 168 -3.31 20.88 -3.28
CA GLU A 168 -3.64 22.00 -2.38
C GLU A 168 -2.83 23.25 -2.76
N VAL A 169 -1.55 23.08 -3.17
CA VAL A 169 -0.75 24.21 -3.68
C VAL A 169 -1.25 24.70 -5.03
N GLU A 170 -1.57 23.80 -5.98
CA GLU A 170 -2.13 24.18 -7.30
C GLU A 170 -3.45 24.94 -7.17
N GLU A 171 -4.30 24.59 -6.21
CA GLU A 171 -5.60 25.25 -5.97
C GLU A 171 -5.45 26.65 -5.34
N SER A 172 -4.33 26.90 -4.65
CA SER A 172 -4.10 28.15 -3.90
C SER A 172 -3.55 29.33 -4.73
N GLY A 173 -3.13 29.10 -5.97
CA GLY A 173 -2.52 30.15 -6.80
C GLY A 173 -2.02 29.64 -8.14
N GLU A 174 -1.19 30.43 -8.83
CA GLU A 174 -0.60 30.00 -10.10
C GLU A 174 0.52 28.98 -9.86
N PRO A 175 0.36 27.73 -10.33
CA PRO A 175 1.32 26.69 -10.05
C PRO A 175 2.60 26.91 -10.85
N SER A 176 3.74 26.95 -10.16
CA SER A 176 5.04 27.04 -10.82
C SER A 176 5.28 25.85 -11.76
N SER A 177 6.08 26.05 -12.82
CA SER A 177 6.50 24.95 -13.71
C SER A 177 7.15 23.78 -12.94
N ARG A 178 7.81 24.08 -11.81
CA ARG A 178 8.37 23.08 -10.90
C ARG A 178 7.27 22.23 -10.24
N LEU A 179 6.24 22.87 -9.68
CA LEU A 179 5.10 22.17 -9.08
C LEU A 179 4.37 21.30 -10.11
N GLN A 180 4.16 21.82 -11.31
CA GLN A 180 3.54 21.07 -12.42
C GLN A 180 4.28 19.77 -12.74
N ARG A 181 5.62 19.81 -12.78
CA ARG A 181 6.45 18.60 -12.96
C ARG A 181 6.30 17.62 -11.80
N LYS A 182 6.27 18.11 -10.56
CA LYS A 182 6.06 17.26 -9.36
C LYS A 182 4.69 16.59 -9.40
N VAL A 183 3.63 17.32 -9.74
CA VAL A 183 2.27 16.77 -9.87
C VAL A 183 2.22 15.70 -10.96
N CYS A 184 2.79 15.97 -12.13
CA CYS A 184 2.86 15.00 -13.23
C CYS A 184 3.57 13.70 -12.82
N ALA A 185 4.78 13.81 -12.23
CA ALA A 185 5.54 12.67 -11.74
C ALA A 185 4.78 11.89 -10.64
N THR A 186 4.10 12.62 -9.75
CA THR A 186 3.34 12.00 -8.65
C THR A 186 2.09 11.27 -9.16
N LEU A 187 1.36 11.83 -10.13
CA LEU A 187 0.24 11.15 -10.79
C LEU A 187 0.69 9.85 -11.45
N TYR A 188 1.82 9.85 -12.14
CA TYR A 188 2.39 8.65 -12.74
C TYR A 188 2.72 7.60 -11.67
N ASN A 189 3.36 7.99 -10.57
CA ASN A 189 3.67 7.07 -9.48
C ASN A 189 2.42 6.53 -8.78
N VAL A 190 1.37 7.34 -8.61
CA VAL A 190 0.05 6.89 -8.13
C VAL A 190 -0.55 5.85 -9.09
N ALA A 191 -0.47 6.09 -10.41
CA ALA A 191 -0.92 5.11 -11.41
C ALA A 191 -0.15 3.80 -11.26
N VAL A 192 1.17 3.84 -11.12
CA VAL A 192 2.02 2.65 -10.90
C VAL A 192 1.64 1.91 -9.61
N CYS A 193 1.31 2.61 -8.53
CA CYS A 193 0.79 1.99 -7.31
C CYS A 193 -0.52 1.22 -7.57
N HIS A 194 -1.44 1.79 -8.35
CA HIS A 194 -2.67 1.09 -8.74
C HIS A 194 -2.40 -0.12 -9.63
N ILE A 195 -1.42 -0.06 -10.55
CA ILE A 195 -0.99 -1.23 -11.35
C ILE A 195 -0.51 -2.35 -10.42
N ARG A 196 0.32 -2.03 -9.43
CA ARG A 196 0.82 -3.00 -8.44
C ARG A 196 -0.29 -3.62 -7.61
N LYS A 197 -1.36 -2.85 -7.34
CA LYS A 197 -2.59 -3.32 -6.68
C LYS A 197 -3.57 -4.03 -7.62
N HIS A 198 -3.21 -4.25 -8.89
CA HIS A 198 -4.08 -4.80 -9.94
C HIS A 198 -5.39 -4.01 -10.19
N ASP A 199 -5.43 -2.76 -9.75
CA ASP A 199 -6.54 -1.83 -9.94
C ASP A 199 -6.35 -1.06 -11.26
N TYR A 200 -6.50 -1.78 -12.36
CA TYR A 200 -6.18 -1.28 -13.70
C TYR A 200 -7.08 -0.13 -14.14
N ASP A 201 -8.34 -0.10 -13.70
CA ASP A 201 -9.27 0.97 -14.05
C ASP A 201 -8.86 2.30 -13.40
N ARG A 202 -8.46 2.30 -12.12
CA ARG A 202 -7.88 3.50 -11.50
C ARG A 202 -6.54 3.86 -12.12
N ALA A 203 -5.68 2.87 -12.39
CA ALA A 203 -4.38 3.10 -13.03
C ALA A 203 -4.52 3.80 -14.38
N ILE A 204 -5.47 3.38 -15.23
CA ILE A 204 -5.77 4.02 -16.52
C ILE A 204 -6.17 5.48 -16.32
N ARG A 205 -7.11 5.77 -15.41
CA ARG A 205 -7.55 7.15 -15.16
C ARG A 205 -6.40 8.05 -14.72
N TYR A 206 -5.55 7.59 -13.80
CA TYR A 206 -4.38 8.37 -13.39
C TYR A 206 -3.37 8.55 -14.54
N MET A 207 -3.19 7.56 -15.40
CA MET A 207 -2.32 7.68 -16.57
C MET A 207 -2.86 8.68 -17.59
N GLU A 208 -4.18 8.74 -17.79
CA GLU A 208 -4.83 9.76 -18.61
C GLU A 208 -4.64 11.16 -18.01
N MET A 209 -4.66 11.31 -16.68
CA MET A 209 -4.37 12.59 -16.01
C MET A 209 -2.90 13.04 -16.18
N VAL A 210 -1.96 12.10 -16.32
CA VAL A 210 -0.56 12.39 -16.67
C VAL A 210 -0.50 12.94 -18.09
N LEU A 211 -1.12 12.25 -19.05
CA LEU A 211 -1.11 12.65 -20.47
C LEU A 211 -1.89 13.93 -20.76
N ALA A 212 -2.90 14.25 -19.95
CA ALA A 212 -3.58 15.54 -20.04
C ALA A 212 -2.64 16.72 -19.69
N ARG A 213 -1.60 16.48 -18.90
CA ARG A 213 -0.59 17.49 -18.50
C ARG A 213 0.65 17.45 -19.39
N ASP A 214 1.10 16.25 -19.74
CA ASP A 214 2.23 16.02 -20.65
C ASP A 214 1.80 14.99 -21.72
N PRO A 215 1.25 15.45 -22.85
CA PRO A 215 0.79 14.58 -23.93
C PRO A 215 1.90 13.70 -24.53
N ASN A 216 3.16 14.10 -24.39
CA ASN A 216 4.32 13.40 -24.94
C ASN A 216 5.03 12.53 -23.92
N HIS A 217 4.45 12.28 -22.74
CA HIS A 217 5.05 11.45 -21.72
C HIS A 217 5.15 9.98 -22.17
N GLU A 218 6.30 9.60 -22.73
CA GLU A 218 6.54 8.30 -23.37
C GLU A 218 6.16 7.10 -22.48
N SER A 219 6.63 7.12 -21.22
CA SER A 219 6.34 6.04 -20.28
C SER A 219 4.84 5.91 -19.96
N ALA A 220 4.11 7.03 -19.88
CA ALA A 220 2.67 7.01 -19.62
C ALA A 220 1.89 6.49 -20.83
N LEU A 221 2.25 6.91 -22.05
CA LEU A 221 1.67 6.39 -23.29
C LEU A 221 1.85 4.87 -23.40
N LYS A 222 3.07 4.38 -23.21
CA LYS A 222 3.38 2.95 -23.27
C LYS A 222 2.58 2.15 -22.24
N ARG A 223 2.55 2.61 -20.98
CA ARG A 223 1.79 1.92 -19.92
C ARG A 223 0.29 1.97 -20.16
N LEU A 224 -0.26 3.09 -20.62
CA LEU A 224 -1.69 3.22 -20.92
C LEU A 224 -2.12 2.25 -22.02
N SER A 225 -1.32 2.11 -23.09
CA SER A 225 -1.56 1.13 -24.16
C SER A 225 -1.59 -0.30 -23.61
N GLN A 226 -0.58 -0.68 -22.83
CA GLN A 226 -0.51 -2.01 -22.20
C GLN A 226 -1.70 -2.28 -21.26
N LEU A 227 -2.10 -1.29 -20.46
CA LEU A 227 -3.22 -1.41 -19.54
C LEU A 227 -4.55 -1.60 -20.28
N ARG A 228 -4.79 -0.82 -21.34
CA ARG A 228 -6.02 -0.94 -22.14
C ARG A 228 -6.12 -2.27 -22.85
N GLU A 229 -5.02 -2.76 -23.43
CA GLU A 229 -4.96 -4.08 -24.06
C GLU A 229 -5.22 -5.21 -23.04
N HIS A 230 -4.62 -5.10 -21.86
CA HIS A 230 -4.82 -6.06 -20.78
C HIS A 230 -6.28 -6.09 -20.29
N VAL A 231 -6.91 -4.93 -20.14
CA VAL A 231 -8.32 -4.81 -19.75
C VAL A 231 -9.25 -5.30 -20.87
N SER A 232 -8.96 -5.01 -22.15
CA SER A 232 -9.80 -5.43 -23.27
C SER A 232 -9.80 -6.94 -23.46
N LYS A 233 -8.62 -7.59 -23.45
CA LYS A 233 -8.49 -9.04 -23.55
C LYS A 233 -9.28 -9.78 -22.46
N ARG A 234 -9.36 -9.19 -21.27
CA ARG A 234 -10.06 -9.73 -20.11
C ARG A 234 -11.56 -9.45 -20.07
N LYS A 235 -12.09 -8.56 -20.91
CA LYS A 235 -13.54 -8.34 -21.07
C LYS A 235 -14.17 -9.26 -22.12
N VAL A 236 -13.35 -9.89 -22.97
CA VAL A 236 -13.77 -10.76 -24.07
C VAL A 236 -13.73 -12.26 -23.66
N GLN A 237 -13.08 -12.57 -22.54
CA GLN A 237 -13.13 -13.87 -21.86
C GLN A 237 -14.16 -13.84 -20.74
#